data_AF-A0A0P7TAZ9-F1
#
_entry.id   AF-A0A0P7TAZ9-F1
#
_cell.length_a   1.000
_cell.length_b   1.000
_cell.length_c   1.000
_cell.angle_alpha   90.00
_cell.angle_beta   90.00
_cell.angle_gamma   90.00
#
_symmetry.space_group_name_H-M   'P 1'
#
loop_
_entity.id
_entity.type
_entity.pdbx_description
1 polymer ?
#
loop_
_entity_poly.entity_id
_entity_poly.type
_entity_poly.pdbx_seq_one_letter_code
_entity_poly.pdbx_strand_id
1 'polypeptide(L)'
;MESRSGRGEDGEEYRLFVKLHEAALKSSRIPPLYWRSLYYKLANEWTDRRARAAAQVFDAGDVFGVARVQEEDPRDDEEETGGIAVNSAAQVTCKVVVTRESGLQASDCISVFLVDHAWTYCVENARQQLEMMPGLLSRMAALMALDFHGEVPDPQVVEEVLTQQWKYNQTYHLSQGSAEEKVPVWYIMDEFGSQIQHSSQPTCCMAPFFFAPHQIAYSILWPLQDLGAGDEVTRDYAYSESDPLIRKCRLLPWEPNDLQDVNSFTPEPADLYYEVWTHTAHNMCALT
;
A
#
# COMPACT_ATOMS: atom_id res chain seq x y z
N MET A 1 46.26 -3.52 -11.60
CA MET A 1 45.54 -3.06 -12.82
C MET A 1 44.10 -3.60 -12.76
N GLU A 2 43.41 -3.35 -11.66
CA GLU A 2 42.06 -3.89 -11.38
C GLU A 2 41.22 -2.72 -10.85
N SER A 3 40.54 -2.00 -11.75
CA SER A 3 39.51 -1.01 -11.36
C SER A 3 38.71 -0.48 -12.57
N ARG A 4 38.42 -1.32 -13.57
CA ARG A 4 37.59 -0.93 -14.72
C ARG A 4 36.41 -1.86 -15.03
N SER A 5 36.35 -3.08 -14.47
CA SER A 5 35.22 -4.01 -14.71
C SER A 5 33.93 -3.59 -13.98
N GLY A 6 34.03 -3.22 -12.69
CA GLY A 6 32.84 -2.98 -11.85
C GLY A 6 31.98 -1.75 -12.19
N ARG A 7 32.50 -0.76 -12.96
CA ARG A 7 31.68 0.38 -13.43
C ARG A 7 30.85 0.05 -14.68
N GLY A 8 31.24 -0.99 -15.43
CA GLY A 8 30.55 -1.43 -16.64
C GLY A 8 29.37 -2.34 -16.30
N GLU A 9 29.59 -3.31 -15.41
CA GLU A 9 28.58 -4.29 -14.97
C GLU A 9 27.38 -3.63 -14.28
N ASP A 10 27.62 -2.73 -13.32
CA ASP A 10 26.57 -1.92 -12.65
C ASP A 10 25.71 -1.12 -13.66
N GLY A 11 26.35 -0.60 -14.72
CA GLY A 11 25.65 0.12 -15.78
C GLY A 11 24.77 -0.78 -16.65
N GLU A 12 25.17 -2.03 -16.88
CA GLU A 12 24.40 -3.00 -17.66
C GLU A 12 23.22 -3.55 -16.86
N GLU A 13 23.43 -3.89 -15.58
CA GLU A 13 22.36 -4.37 -14.71
C GLU A 13 21.25 -3.33 -14.50
N TYR A 14 21.62 -2.07 -14.27
CA TYR A 14 20.64 -0.98 -14.20
C TYR A 14 19.86 -0.83 -15.52
N ARG A 15 20.51 -0.99 -16.68
CA ARG A 15 19.81 -0.94 -17.98
C ARG A 15 18.84 -2.10 -18.16
N LEU A 16 19.19 -3.29 -17.68
CA LEU A 16 18.29 -4.44 -17.67
C LEU A 16 17.11 -4.20 -16.73
N PHE A 17 17.34 -3.65 -15.54
CA PHE A 17 16.30 -3.25 -14.61
C PHE A 17 15.30 -2.30 -15.26
N VAL A 18 15.78 -1.22 -15.89
CA VAL A 18 14.92 -0.25 -16.58
C VAL A 18 14.17 -0.94 -17.72
N LYS A 19 14.84 -1.73 -18.57
CA LYS A 19 14.19 -2.42 -19.68
C LYS A 19 13.04 -3.34 -19.20
N LEU A 20 13.21 -4.00 -18.07
CA LEU A 20 12.23 -4.92 -17.51
C LEU A 20 11.06 -4.19 -16.83
N HIS A 21 11.33 -3.09 -16.12
CA HIS A 21 10.35 -2.44 -15.24
C HIS A 21 9.86 -1.07 -15.72
N GLU A 22 10.34 -0.53 -16.84
CA GLU A 22 10.01 0.82 -17.32
C GLU A 22 8.49 1.05 -17.42
N ALA A 23 7.73 0.08 -17.92
CA ALA A 23 6.28 0.19 -18.01
C ALA A 23 5.64 0.35 -16.62
N ALA A 24 6.08 -0.44 -15.64
CA ALA A 24 5.60 -0.40 -14.25
C ALA A 24 6.03 0.88 -13.52
N LEU A 25 7.27 1.35 -13.74
CA LEU A 25 7.78 2.59 -13.18
C LEU A 25 6.97 3.79 -13.69
N LYS A 26 6.66 3.81 -14.99
CA LYS A 26 5.85 4.86 -15.62
C LYS A 26 4.39 4.81 -15.21
N SER A 27 3.77 3.62 -15.18
CA SER A 27 2.36 3.48 -14.78
C SER A 27 2.15 3.88 -13.31
N SER A 28 3.13 3.58 -12.46
CA SER A 28 3.16 4.00 -11.05
C SER A 28 3.52 5.47 -10.85
N ARG A 29 3.86 6.18 -11.94
CA ARG A 29 4.29 7.58 -11.95
C ARG A 29 5.51 7.85 -11.06
N ILE A 30 6.40 6.88 -10.90
CA ILE A 30 7.66 7.04 -10.15
C ILE A 30 8.62 7.89 -11.01
N PRO A 31 9.07 9.06 -10.52
CA PRO A 31 9.98 9.92 -11.29
C PRO A 31 11.29 9.24 -11.70
N PRO A 32 11.78 9.43 -12.95
CA PRO A 32 13.04 8.85 -13.43
C PRO A 32 14.27 9.17 -12.58
N LEU A 33 14.25 10.31 -11.88
CA LEU A 33 15.26 10.71 -10.90
C LEU A 33 15.55 9.61 -9.87
N TYR A 34 14.52 8.89 -9.43
CA TYR A 34 14.60 7.91 -8.35
C TYR A 34 14.94 6.49 -8.82
N TRP A 35 14.85 6.20 -10.13
CA TRP A 35 14.93 4.82 -10.64
C TRP A 35 16.26 4.13 -10.31
N ARG A 36 17.37 4.88 -10.34
CA ARG A 36 18.68 4.31 -10.04
C ARG A 36 18.83 3.98 -8.55
N SER A 37 18.43 4.89 -7.68
CA SER A 37 18.43 4.66 -6.23
C SER A 37 17.51 3.51 -5.85
N LEU A 38 16.32 3.45 -6.46
CA LEU A 38 15.38 2.34 -6.28
C LEU A 38 15.98 1.00 -6.70
N TYR A 39 16.64 0.94 -7.87
CA TYR A 39 17.35 -0.25 -8.31
C TYR A 39 18.41 -0.69 -7.30
N TYR A 40 19.22 0.23 -6.76
CA TYR A 40 20.23 -0.12 -5.75
C TYR A 40 19.62 -0.69 -4.47
N LYS A 41 18.50 -0.13 -4.01
CA LYS A 41 17.81 -0.64 -2.82
C LYS A 41 17.30 -2.07 -3.06
N LEU A 42 16.64 -2.30 -4.20
CA LEU A 42 16.09 -3.62 -4.56
C LEU A 42 17.16 -4.68 -4.88
N ALA A 43 18.27 -4.28 -5.51
CA ALA A 43 19.35 -5.21 -5.90
C ALA A 43 20.24 -5.60 -4.70
N ASN A 44 20.52 -4.65 -3.80
CA ASN A 44 21.40 -4.87 -2.64
C ASN A 44 20.73 -5.65 -1.50
N GLU A 45 19.40 -5.78 -1.49
CA GLU A 45 18.70 -6.64 -0.54
C GLU A 45 19.20 -8.10 -0.60
N TRP A 46 19.69 -8.55 -1.76
CA TRP A 46 19.90 -9.98 -2.01
C TRP A 46 21.34 -10.40 -2.29
N THR A 47 22.20 -9.51 -2.81
CA THR A 47 23.61 -9.85 -3.07
C THR A 47 24.40 -10.14 -1.79
N ASP A 48 23.88 -9.80 -0.61
CA ASP A 48 24.65 -9.82 0.62
C ASP A 48 24.00 -10.57 1.80
N ARG A 49 23.87 -11.90 1.68
CA ARG A 49 23.67 -12.77 2.87
C ARG A 49 24.93 -12.91 3.74
N ARG A 50 26.04 -12.21 3.45
CA ARG A 50 27.30 -12.38 4.21
C ARG A 50 28.36 -11.26 4.15
N ALA A 51 28.06 -9.95 4.22
CA ALA A 51 29.11 -8.91 4.28
C ALA A 51 28.63 -7.45 4.50
N ARG A 52 27.91 -7.17 5.59
CA ARG A 52 28.19 -5.98 6.44
C ARG A 52 28.22 -4.59 5.74
N ALA A 53 27.34 -4.34 4.77
CA ALA A 53 26.91 -2.99 4.35
C ALA A 53 25.37 -2.86 4.22
N ALA A 54 24.64 -3.78 4.87
CA ALA A 54 23.18 -3.94 4.88
C ALA A 54 22.38 -2.84 5.61
N ALA A 55 22.86 -1.59 5.63
CA ALA A 55 22.17 -0.48 6.32
C ALA A 55 21.26 0.36 5.42
N GLN A 56 21.27 0.17 4.08
CA GLN A 56 20.62 1.11 3.14
C GLN A 56 19.39 0.60 2.39
N VAL A 57 18.90 -0.61 2.68
CA VAL A 57 17.75 -1.19 1.95
C VAL A 57 16.42 -0.67 2.54
N PHE A 58 16.33 -0.57 3.87
CA PHE A 58 15.19 -0.02 4.61
C PHE A 58 15.64 1.17 5.46
N ASP A 59 16.01 2.25 4.79
CA ASP A 59 16.46 3.50 5.39
C ASP A 59 15.30 4.43 5.79
N ALA A 60 14.04 3.97 5.64
CA ALA A 60 12.87 4.73 6.07
C ALA A 60 12.94 5.08 7.57
N GLY A 61 13.44 4.16 8.41
CA GLY A 61 13.59 4.40 9.85
C GLY A 61 14.65 5.45 10.22
N ASP A 62 15.59 5.77 9.31
CA ASP A 62 16.58 6.84 9.50
C ASP A 62 16.02 8.22 9.13
N VAL A 63 14.90 8.24 8.40
CA VAL A 63 14.31 9.47 7.85
C VAL A 63 12.98 9.83 8.52
N PHE A 64 12.21 8.83 8.91
CA PHE A 64 10.85 8.98 9.40
C PHE A 64 10.67 8.42 10.81
N GLY A 65 9.69 8.95 11.52
CA GLY A 65 9.25 8.44 12.82
C GLY A 65 7.74 8.45 12.93
N VAL A 66 7.20 7.50 13.70
CA VAL A 66 5.77 7.42 14.02
C VAL A 66 5.51 8.19 15.31
N ALA A 67 4.77 9.29 15.22
CA ALA A 67 4.33 10.09 16.35
C ALA A 67 2.90 9.73 16.74
N ARG A 68 2.64 9.54 18.04
CA ARG A 68 1.29 9.34 18.58
C ARG A 68 0.65 10.70 18.85
N VAL A 69 -0.54 10.92 18.29
CA VAL A 69 -1.37 12.09 18.56
C VAL A 69 -2.44 11.65 19.55
N GLN A 70 -2.46 12.29 20.73
CA GLN A 70 -3.61 12.23 21.62
C GLN A 70 -4.53 13.37 21.23
N GLU A 71 -5.73 13.07 20.75
CA GLU A 71 -6.78 14.08 20.68
C GLU A 71 -7.18 14.41 22.12
N GLU A 72 -6.90 15.64 22.57
CA GLU A 72 -7.48 16.16 23.81
C GLU A 72 -8.98 16.30 23.57
N ASP A 73 -9.80 15.47 24.25
CA ASP A 73 -11.26 15.54 24.15
C ASP A 73 -11.70 16.95 24.59
N PRO A 74 -12.31 17.78 23.73
CA PRO A 74 -12.72 19.14 24.09
C PRO A 74 -13.96 19.16 25.01
N ARG A 75 -14.27 18.07 25.73
CA ARG A 75 -15.45 17.91 26.55
C ARG A 75 -15.11 17.82 28.04
N ASP A 76 -14.57 18.92 28.55
CA ASP A 76 -14.62 19.26 29.98
C ASP A 76 -15.72 20.31 30.25
N ASP A 77 -16.84 20.27 29.52
CA ASP A 77 -18.06 21.01 29.86
C ASP A 77 -19.29 20.07 29.78
N GLU A 78 -19.96 19.92 30.91
CA GLU A 78 -20.99 18.95 31.28
C GLU A 78 -22.27 18.99 30.42
N GLU A 79 -22.89 17.82 30.18
CA GLU A 79 -24.31 17.55 30.52
C GLU A 79 -24.65 16.06 30.37
N GLU A 80 -25.06 15.43 31.48
CA GLU A 80 -25.57 14.06 31.55
C GLU A 80 -26.83 13.87 30.67
N THR A 81 -26.70 13.13 29.58
CA THR A 81 -27.84 12.38 29.02
C THR A 81 -27.41 10.92 28.81
N GLY A 82 -28.08 10.02 29.55
CA GLY A 82 -27.78 8.59 29.65
C GLY A 82 -28.02 7.80 28.36
N GLY A 83 -27.16 8.00 27.37
CA GLY A 83 -26.98 7.11 26.23
C GLY A 83 -25.91 6.06 26.51
N ILE A 84 -26.13 4.84 26.03
CA ILE A 84 -25.20 3.71 26.13
C ILE A 84 -23.80 4.16 25.72
N ALA A 85 -22.86 4.14 26.68
CA ALA A 85 -21.47 4.43 26.45
C ALA A 85 -20.88 3.35 25.53
N VAL A 86 -20.90 3.61 24.23
CA VAL A 86 -19.96 2.99 23.31
C VAL A 86 -18.61 3.54 23.75
N ASN A 87 -17.72 2.67 24.23
CA ASN A 87 -16.38 3.03 24.70
C ASN A 87 -15.67 3.87 23.64
N SER A 88 -15.75 5.20 23.77
CA SER A 88 -14.88 6.15 23.08
C SER A 88 -13.57 6.13 23.85
N ALA A 89 -12.85 5.01 23.74
CA ALA A 89 -11.44 4.99 24.04
C ALA A 89 -10.83 6.03 23.10
N ALA A 90 -10.22 7.08 23.64
CA ALA A 90 -9.53 8.12 22.90
C ALA A 90 -8.76 7.46 21.74
N GLN A 91 -9.21 7.71 20.50
CA GLN A 91 -8.67 7.04 19.33
C GLN A 91 -7.26 7.61 19.14
N VAL A 92 -6.24 6.91 19.65
CA VAL A 92 -4.85 7.32 19.47
C VAL A 92 -4.54 7.21 17.99
N THR A 93 -4.55 8.35 17.30
CA THR A 93 -4.16 8.42 15.90
C THR A 93 -2.65 8.56 15.84
N CYS A 94 -2.00 7.74 15.03
CA CYS A 94 -0.57 7.89 14.76
C CYS A 94 -0.39 8.65 13.45
N LYS A 95 0.71 9.41 13.36
CA LYS A 95 1.13 10.05 12.12
C LYS A 95 2.62 9.83 11.88
N VAL A 96 2.99 9.73 10.63
CA VAL A 96 4.40 9.65 10.23
C VAL A 96 4.94 11.06 10.02
N VAL A 97 6.08 11.37 10.60
CA VAL A 97 6.77 12.66 10.43
C VAL A 97 8.21 12.44 9.98
N VAL A 98 8.80 13.43 9.31
CA VAL A 98 10.23 13.44 9.01
C VAL A 98 11.01 13.70 10.30
N THR A 99 11.88 12.78 10.69
CA THR A 99 12.74 12.90 11.90
C THR A 99 14.16 13.33 11.57
N ARG A 100 14.60 13.12 10.32
CA ARG A 100 15.93 13.54 9.87
C ARG A 100 16.05 15.06 9.87
N GLU A 101 17.02 15.59 10.61
CA GLU A 101 17.24 17.03 10.78
C GLU A 101 17.45 17.78 9.46
N SER A 102 18.12 17.15 8.49
CA SER A 102 18.34 17.74 7.17
C SER A 102 17.08 17.82 6.30
N GLY A 103 15.95 17.26 6.76
CA GLY A 103 14.73 17.14 5.97
C GLY A 103 14.86 16.17 4.80
N LEU A 104 13.96 16.32 3.83
CA LEU A 104 13.84 15.55 2.61
C LEU A 104 13.68 16.52 1.43
N GLN A 105 14.44 16.33 0.36
CA GLN A 105 14.33 17.13 -0.86
C GLN A 105 13.74 16.29 -1.99
N ALA A 106 12.72 16.82 -2.66
CA ALA A 106 12.10 16.15 -3.82
C ALA A 106 13.00 16.14 -5.06
N SER A 107 14.03 17.00 -5.09
CA SER A 107 15.07 16.98 -6.13
C SER A 107 16.22 16.01 -5.84
N ASP A 108 16.30 15.44 -4.64
CA ASP A 108 17.38 14.53 -4.26
C ASP A 108 17.04 13.09 -4.67
N CYS A 109 17.91 12.48 -5.49
CA CYS A 109 17.64 11.17 -6.09
C CYS A 109 17.60 10.02 -5.08
N ILE A 110 18.09 10.21 -3.85
CA ILE A 110 18.02 9.19 -2.80
C ILE A 110 16.74 9.26 -1.96
N SER A 111 15.89 10.27 -2.16
CA SER A 111 14.60 10.47 -1.46
C SER A 111 13.51 9.51 -1.94
N VAL A 112 13.80 8.22 -2.03
CA VAL A 112 12.86 7.17 -2.44
C VAL A 112 13.01 5.99 -1.48
N PHE A 113 11.91 5.48 -0.94
CA PHE A 113 11.94 4.51 0.16
C PHE A 113 11.11 3.28 -0.18
N LEU A 114 11.55 2.12 0.31
CA LEU A 114 10.81 0.87 0.24
C LEU A 114 9.94 0.74 1.51
N VAL A 115 8.69 0.34 1.31
CA VAL A 115 7.72 0.03 2.36
C VAL A 115 7.26 -1.40 2.14
N ASP A 116 7.40 -2.22 3.17
CA ASP A 116 7.13 -3.66 3.06
C ASP A 116 5.64 -3.97 3.03
N HIS A 117 5.32 -5.09 2.39
CA HIS A 117 4.00 -5.70 2.45
C HIS A 117 4.03 -6.76 3.55
N ALA A 118 3.49 -6.43 4.72
CA ALA A 118 3.42 -7.34 5.86
C ALA A 118 2.59 -8.59 5.57
N TRP A 119 1.60 -8.47 4.68
CA TRP A 119 0.73 -9.55 4.26
C TRP A 119 0.29 -9.34 2.82
N THR A 120 0.47 -10.36 1.96
CA THR A 120 -0.02 -10.39 0.57
C THR A 120 -0.84 -11.66 0.34
N TYR A 121 -2.01 -11.54 -0.29
CA TYR A 121 -2.96 -12.65 -0.37
C TYR A 121 -4.02 -12.47 -1.47
N CYS A 122 -4.71 -13.58 -1.78
CA CYS A 122 -6.00 -13.56 -2.49
C CYS A 122 -7.12 -13.64 -1.46
N VAL A 123 -8.25 -12.95 -1.69
CA VAL A 123 -9.35 -12.81 -0.72
C VAL A 123 -9.85 -14.16 -0.21
N GLU A 124 -9.94 -15.15 -1.09
CA GLU A 124 -10.43 -16.49 -0.79
C GLU A 124 -9.54 -17.21 0.25
N ASN A 125 -8.26 -16.86 0.29
CA ASN A 125 -7.26 -17.47 1.16
C ASN A 125 -7.06 -16.71 2.46
N ALA A 126 -7.65 -15.52 2.64
CA ALA A 126 -7.34 -14.61 3.73
C ALA A 126 -7.52 -15.27 5.12
N ARG A 127 -8.68 -15.89 5.33
CA ARG A 127 -9.00 -16.59 6.59
C ARG A 127 -8.05 -17.74 6.87
N GLN A 128 -7.87 -18.63 5.89
CA GLN A 128 -6.99 -19.79 6.04
C GLN A 128 -5.57 -19.34 6.38
N GLN A 129 -5.10 -18.24 5.79
CA GLN A 129 -3.78 -17.69 6.06
C GLN A 129 -3.66 -17.16 7.49
N LEU A 130 -4.66 -16.44 8.02
CA LEU A 130 -4.69 -15.98 9.41
C LEU A 130 -4.69 -17.16 10.41
N GLU A 131 -5.34 -18.26 10.06
CA GLU A 131 -5.41 -19.47 10.90
C GLU A 131 -4.15 -20.33 10.83
N MET A 132 -3.44 -20.35 9.69
CA MET A 132 -2.39 -21.34 9.44
C MET A 132 -0.98 -20.76 9.38
N MET A 133 -0.81 -19.48 9.05
CA MET A 133 0.53 -18.88 8.95
C MET A 133 1.02 -18.40 10.33
N PRO A 134 2.13 -18.96 10.85
CA PRO A 134 2.62 -18.61 12.18
C PRO A 134 2.91 -17.11 12.31
N GLY A 135 2.38 -16.50 13.39
CA GLY A 135 2.61 -15.10 13.73
C GLY A 135 1.86 -14.07 12.89
N LEU A 136 1.19 -14.47 11.79
CA LEU A 136 0.44 -13.51 10.97
C LEU A 136 -0.70 -12.86 11.77
N LEU A 137 -1.55 -13.67 12.42
CA LEU A 137 -2.67 -13.14 13.20
C LEU A 137 -2.20 -12.18 14.28
N SER A 138 -1.13 -12.53 15.02
CA SER A 138 -0.54 -11.67 16.05
C SER A 138 -0.04 -10.35 15.48
N ARG A 139 0.60 -10.37 14.31
CA ARG A 139 1.07 -9.15 13.65
C ARG A 139 -0.10 -8.27 13.17
N MET A 140 -1.11 -8.86 12.53
CA MET A 140 -2.28 -8.12 12.05
C MET A 140 -3.12 -7.56 13.21
N ALA A 141 -3.29 -8.33 14.28
CA ALA A 141 -3.93 -7.87 15.50
C ALA A 141 -3.19 -6.67 16.11
N ALA A 142 -1.85 -6.76 16.25
CA ALA A 142 -1.04 -5.65 16.75
C ALA A 142 -1.15 -4.40 15.85
N LEU A 143 -1.10 -4.58 14.52
CA LEU A 143 -1.26 -3.48 13.55
C LEU A 143 -2.62 -2.80 13.67
N MET A 144 -3.67 -3.57 13.95
CA MET A 144 -5.05 -3.11 14.10
C MET A 144 -5.43 -2.75 15.54
N ALA A 145 -4.43 -2.67 16.45
CA ALA A 145 -4.62 -2.38 17.88
C ALA A 145 -5.62 -3.31 18.60
N LEU A 146 -5.67 -4.58 18.18
CA LEU A 146 -6.42 -5.65 18.84
C LEU A 146 -5.58 -6.29 19.94
N ASP A 147 -6.20 -6.56 21.09
CA ASP A 147 -5.55 -7.24 22.21
C ASP A 147 -5.50 -8.76 21.94
N PHE A 148 -4.38 -9.22 21.37
CA PHE A 148 -4.14 -10.64 21.11
C PHE A 148 -2.68 -11.01 21.33
N HIS A 149 -2.45 -11.95 22.26
CA HIS A 149 -1.13 -12.43 22.66
C HIS A 149 -1.02 -13.97 22.64
N GLY A 150 -1.98 -14.65 22.01
CA GLY A 150 -2.01 -16.11 21.92
C GLY A 150 -1.11 -16.67 20.81
N GLU A 151 -0.66 -17.91 20.99
CA GLU A 151 0.05 -18.69 19.95
C GLU A 151 -0.91 -19.44 19.01
N VAL A 152 -2.12 -19.74 19.49
CA VAL A 152 -3.18 -20.41 18.73
C VAL A 152 -4.15 -19.35 18.20
N PRO A 153 -4.52 -19.38 16.91
CA PRO A 153 -5.52 -18.47 16.36
C PRO A 153 -6.84 -18.54 17.12
N ASP A 154 -7.30 -17.40 17.63
CA ASP A 154 -8.65 -17.26 18.18
C ASP A 154 -9.63 -16.90 17.05
N PRO A 155 -10.68 -17.71 16.80
CA PRO A 155 -11.68 -17.41 15.78
C PRO A 155 -12.30 -16.00 15.90
N GLN A 156 -12.47 -15.47 17.12
CA GLN A 156 -13.02 -14.13 17.31
C GLN A 156 -12.06 -13.06 16.78
N VAL A 157 -10.78 -13.17 17.12
CA VAL A 157 -9.74 -12.24 16.64
C VAL A 157 -9.56 -12.34 15.13
N VAL A 158 -9.68 -13.55 14.55
CA VAL A 158 -9.69 -13.73 13.09
C VAL A 158 -10.82 -12.93 12.44
N GLU A 159 -12.05 -13.00 12.96
CA GLU A 159 -13.16 -12.19 12.43
C GLU A 159 -12.92 -10.69 12.59
N GLU A 160 -12.39 -10.26 13.73
CA GLU A 160 -12.08 -8.85 13.98
C GLU A 160 -11.03 -8.33 13.00
N VAL A 161 -9.97 -9.09 12.75
CA VAL A 161 -8.94 -8.75 11.74
C VAL A 161 -9.56 -8.69 10.34
N LEU A 162 -10.35 -9.69 9.94
CA LEU A 162 -11.03 -9.71 8.64
C LEU A 162 -12.03 -8.56 8.47
N THR A 163 -12.60 -8.06 9.57
CA THR A 163 -13.50 -6.89 9.56
C THR A 163 -12.71 -5.58 9.49
N GLN A 164 -11.59 -5.46 10.20
CA GLN A 164 -10.81 -4.24 10.25
C GLN A 164 -9.86 -4.06 9.07
N GLN A 165 -9.39 -5.15 8.44
CA GLN A 165 -8.41 -5.12 7.34
C GLN A 165 -8.84 -4.24 6.16
N TRP A 166 -10.14 -4.00 5.96
CA TRP A 166 -10.65 -3.14 4.89
C TRP A 166 -10.04 -1.73 4.91
N LYS A 167 -9.68 -1.20 6.09
CA LYS A 167 -9.01 0.11 6.26
C LYS A 167 -7.50 0.08 6.03
N TYR A 168 -6.93 -1.08 5.75
CA TYR A 168 -5.49 -1.26 5.55
C TYR A 168 -5.17 -1.80 4.15
N ASN A 169 -6.14 -2.52 3.59
CA ASN A 169 -6.01 -3.20 2.33
C ASN A 169 -5.85 -2.26 1.14
N GLN A 170 -4.93 -2.66 0.28
CA GLN A 170 -4.76 -2.15 -1.06
C GLN A 170 -4.67 -3.33 -2.03
N THR A 171 -4.75 -3.02 -3.32
CA THR A 171 -4.65 -4.03 -4.36
C THR A 171 -3.67 -3.63 -5.45
N TYR A 172 -3.07 -4.63 -6.08
CA TYR A 172 -2.39 -4.48 -7.36
C TYR A 172 -2.75 -5.65 -8.29
N HIS A 173 -2.56 -5.44 -9.58
CA HIS A 173 -2.72 -6.49 -10.58
C HIS A 173 -1.37 -6.83 -11.18
N LEU A 174 -1.10 -8.12 -11.34
CA LEU A 174 0.03 -8.58 -12.13
C LEU A 174 -0.36 -8.50 -13.61
N SER A 175 0.43 -7.77 -14.40
CA SER A 175 0.16 -7.56 -15.83
C SER A 175 0.42 -8.80 -16.69
N GLN A 176 1.05 -9.83 -16.12
CA GLN A 176 1.36 -11.09 -16.79
C GLN A 176 0.87 -12.25 -15.93
N GLY A 177 0.35 -13.28 -16.59
CA GLY A 177 -0.14 -14.49 -15.94
C GLY A 177 -1.41 -15.07 -16.56
N SER A 178 -1.84 -16.23 -16.06
CA SER A 178 -3.11 -16.87 -16.38
C SER A 178 -4.32 -16.02 -15.94
N ALA A 179 -5.54 -16.42 -16.31
CA ALA A 179 -6.74 -15.71 -15.87
C ALA A 179 -6.91 -15.74 -14.33
N GLU A 180 -6.49 -16.83 -13.69
CA GLU A 180 -6.43 -16.99 -12.24
C GLU A 180 -5.37 -16.08 -11.59
N GLU A 181 -4.25 -15.82 -12.28
CA GLU A 181 -3.19 -14.91 -11.81
C GLU A 181 -3.53 -13.41 -12.04
N LYS A 182 -4.57 -13.11 -12.83
CA LYS A 182 -5.08 -11.75 -13.06
C LYS A 182 -6.04 -11.27 -11.96
N VAL A 183 -6.43 -12.15 -11.03
CA VAL A 183 -7.19 -11.76 -9.84
C VAL A 183 -6.36 -10.72 -9.07
N PRO A 184 -6.97 -9.60 -8.62
CA PRO A 184 -6.25 -8.61 -7.84
C PRO A 184 -5.62 -9.24 -6.60
N VAL A 185 -4.32 -8.99 -6.41
CA VAL A 185 -3.61 -9.37 -5.20
C VAL A 185 -3.86 -8.29 -4.15
N TRP A 186 -4.27 -8.72 -2.97
CA TRP A 186 -4.51 -7.86 -1.81
C TRP A 186 -3.26 -7.80 -0.97
N TYR A 187 -3.00 -6.64 -0.38
CA TYR A 187 -1.90 -6.50 0.55
C TYR A 187 -2.18 -5.48 1.65
N ILE A 188 -1.57 -5.75 2.80
CA ILE A 188 -1.44 -4.83 3.94
C ILE A 188 0.03 -4.49 4.09
N MET A 189 0.31 -3.20 4.23
CA MET A 189 1.68 -2.70 4.44
C MET A 189 2.15 -2.99 5.86
N ASP A 190 3.45 -2.87 6.09
CA ASP A 190 4.04 -2.92 7.42
C ASP A 190 3.53 -1.81 8.37
N GLU A 191 4.04 -1.87 9.59
CA GLU A 191 3.72 -0.97 10.69
C GLU A 191 4.08 0.48 10.37
N PHE A 192 5.03 0.72 9.47
CA PHE A 192 5.40 2.06 9.02
C PHE A 192 4.43 2.56 7.94
N GLY A 193 4.26 1.79 6.86
CA GLY A 193 3.44 2.16 5.72
C GLY A 193 1.98 2.38 6.08
N SER A 194 1.46 1.53 6.97
CA SER A 194 0.07 1.60 7.42
C SER A 194 -0.25 2.84 8.26
N GLN A 195 0.76 3.53 8.81
CA GLN A 195 0.59 4.75 9.61
C GLN A 195 0.73 6.04 8.79
N ILE A 196 0.98 5.94 7.49
CA ILE A 196 1.01 7.10 6.60
C ILE A 196 -0.44 7.49 6.29
N GLN A 197 -0.84 8.64 6.83
CA GLN A 197 -2.22 9.10 6.82
C GLN A 197 -2.67 9.63 5.46
N HIS A 198 -3.98 9.64 5.26
CA HIS A 198 -4.58 10.23 4.06
C HIS A 198 -4.45 11.75 4.06
N SER A 199 -4.11 12.31 2.90
CA SER A 199 -4.43 13.69 2.54
C SER A 199 -4.83 13.76 1.06
N SER A 200 -5.83 14.59 0.74
CA SER A 200 -6.17 14.93 -0.65
C SER A 200 -5.18 15.93 -1.27
N GLN A 201 -4.29 16.52 -0.46
CA GLN A 201 -3.11 17.28 -0.89
C GLN A 201 -1.87 16.63 -0.25
N PRO A 202 -1.46 15.46 -0.73
CA PRO A 202 -0.45 14.67 -0.04
C PRO A 202 0.95 15.27 -0.18
N THR A 203 1.75 15.12 0.87
CA THR A 203 3.17 15.50 0.89
C THR A 203 4.06 14.48 0.16
N CYS A 204 3.63 13.22 0.12
CA CYS A 204 4.32 12.12 -0.55
C CYS A 204 3.37 11.34 -1.47
N CYS A 205 3.96 10.67 -2.46
CA CYS A 205 3.26 9.68 -3.26
C CYS A 205 3.71 8.28 -2.86
N MET A 206 2.78 7.33 -2.98
CA MET A 206 3.05 5.93 -2.76
C MET A 206 2.41 5.07 -3.84
N ALA A 207 3.14 4.08 -4.36
CA ALA A 207 2.61 3.15 -5.34
C ALA A 207 3.19 1.74 -5.16
N PRO A 208 2.39 0.67 -5.38
CA PRO A 208 2.91 -0.69 -5.37
C PRO A 208 3.85 -0.91 -6.56
N PHE A 209 4.92 -1.66 -6.33
CA PHE A 209 5.92 -2.02 -7.33
C PHE A 209 6.32 -3.48 -7.15
N PHE A 210 6.10 -4.27 -8.20
CA PHE A 210 6.50 -5.67 -8.23
C PHE A 210 7.89 -5.81 -8.84
N PHE A 211 8.84 -6.30 -8.03
CA PHE A 211 10.19 -6.56 -8.47
C PHE A 211 10.32 -7.99 -9.00
N ALA A 212 10.24 -8.12 -10.33
CA ALA A 212 10.13 -9.40 -11.02
C ALA A 212 11.29 -10.39 -10.76
N PRO A 213 12.57 -9.97 -10.65
CA PRO A 213 13.66 -10.90 -10.37
C PRO A 213 13.50 -11.67 -9.05
N HIS A 214 12.91 -11.05 -8.03
CA HIS A 214 12.71 -11.67 -6.71
C HIS A 214 11.27 -12.13 -6.45
N GLN A 215 10.33 -11.79 -7.34
CA GLN A 215 8.90 -12.09 -7.16
C GLN A 215 8.32 -11.49 -5.87
N ILE A 216 8.78 -10.30 -5.49
CA ILE A 216 8.33 -9.58 -4.28
C ILE A 216 7.71 -8.25 -4.69
N ALA A 217 6.64 -7.86 -4.01
CA ALA A 217 6.03 -6.54 -4.14
C ALA A 217 6.41 -5.67 -2.94
N TYR A 218 6.68 -4.39 -3.22
CA TYR A 218 6.88 -3.34 -2.24
C TYR A 218 5.93 -2.19 -2.53
N SER A 219 5.72 -1.32 -1.56
CA SER A 219 5.21 0.02 -1.83
C SER A 219 6.40 0.98 -1.89
N ILE A 220 6.48 1.77 -2.96
CA ILE A 220 7.52 2.78 -3.13
C ILE A 220 6.98 4.10 -2.61
N LEU A 221 7.69 4.76 -1.70
CA LEU A 221 7.36 6.07 -1.14
C LEU A 221 8.36 7.12 -1.65
N TRP A 222 7.87 8.26 -2.15
CA TRP A 222 8.72 9.38 -2.55
C TRP A 222 8.02 10.73 -2.31
N PRO A 223 8.77 11.81 -2.03
CA PRO A 223 8.20 13.12 -1.78
C PRO A 223 7.65 13.76 -3.06
N LEU A 224 6.58 14.53 -2.89
CA LEU A 224 6.03 15.43 -3.91
C LEU A 224 6.52 16.87 -3.75
N GLN A 225 7.10 17.18 -2.59
CA GLN A 225 7.63 18.48 -2.20
C GLN A 225 8.77 18.30 -1.19
N ASP A 226 9.55 19.35 -0.96
CA ASP A 226 10.54 19.34 0.12
C ASP A 226 9.83 19.31 1.48
N LEU A 227 10.38 18.55 2.43
CA LEU A 227 9.85 18.38 3.78
C LEU A 227 10.95 18.62 4.82
N GLY A 228 10.69 19.48 5.80
CA GLY A 228 11.56 19.71 6.94
C GLY A 228 11.36 18.67 8.05
N ALA A 229 12.27 18.67 9.02
CA ALA A 229 12.09 17.87 10.24
C ALA A 229 10.81 18.30 10.98
N GLY A 230 9.98 17.34 11.36
CA GLY A 230 8.67 17.53 11.98
C GLY A 230 7.51 17.60 11.00
N ASP A 231 7.76 17.78 9.69
CA ASP A 231 6.70 17.80 8.68
C ASP A 231 6.04 16.43 8.55
N GLU A 232 4.73 16.43 8.35
CA GLU A 232 3.93 15.22 8.24
C GLU A 232 4.04 14.57 6.87
N VAL A 233 4.18 13.26 6.88
CA VAL A 233 4.20 12.40 5.70
C VAL A 233 2.80 11.85 5.49
N THR A 234 2.19 12.25 4.39
CA THR A 234 0.82 11.90 4.01
C THR A 234 0.81 11.33 2.59
N ARG A 235 -0.21 10.53 2.28
CA ARG A 235 -0.43 9.98 0.93
C ARG A 235 -1.89 10.10 0.53
N ASP A 236 -2.17 9.99 -0.76
CA ASP A 236 -3.54 9.92 -1.25
C ASP A 236 -4.02 8.46 -1.32
N TYR A 237 -5.01 8.07 -0.51
CA TYR A 237 -5.57 6.72 -0.51
C TYR A 237 -6.34 6.41 -1.79
N ALA A 238 -6.74 7.44 -2.55
CA ALA A 238 -7.39 7.31 -3.84
C ALA A 238 -6.53 7.87 -4.99
N TYR A 239 -5.20 7.80 -4.87
CA TYR A 239 -4.23 8.37 -5.83
C TYR A 239 -4.47 8.03 -7.30
N SER A 240 -5.01 6.84 -7.60
CA SER A 240 -5.27 6.37 -8.97
C SER A 240 -6.64 6.76 -9.52
N GLU A 241 -7.51 7.37 -8.71
CA GLU A 241 -8.90 7.64 -9.09
C GLU A 241 -9.13 9.11 -9.45
N SER A 242 -9.61 9.33 -10.67
CA SER A 242 -9.91 10.65 -11.21
C SER A 242 -11.41 10.97 -11.17
N ASP A 243 -12.27 9.95 -11.12
CA ASP A 243 -13.71 10.15 -10.99
C ASP A 243 -14.06 10.64 -9.57
N PRO A 244 -14.66 11.83 -9.40
CA PRO A 244 -14.95 12.38 -8.08
C PRO A 244 -15.90 11.52 -7.24
N LEU A 245 -16.88 10.85 -7.85
CA LEU A 245 -17.83 10.00 -7.14
C LEU A 245 -17.14 8.70 -6.69
N ILE A 246 -16.40 8.05 -7.58
CA ILE A 246 -15.65 6.83 -7.21
C ILE A 246 -14.61 7.16 -6.14
N ARG A 247 -13.94 8.32 -6.24
CA ARG A 247 -13.01 8.81 -5.21
C ARG A 247 -13.71 8.95 -3.85
N LYS A 248 -14.88 9.59 -3.78
CA LYS A 248 -15.68 9.67 -2.54
C LYS A 248 -15.98 8.28 -1.98
N CYS A 249 -16.45 7.36 -2.81
CA CYS A 249 -16.75 5.98 -2.40
C CYS A 249 -15.52 5.26 -1.84
N ARG A 250 -14.34 5.42 -2.48
CA ARG A 250 -13.10 4.80 -2.02
C ARG A 250 -12.62 5.36 -0.68
N LEU A 251 -12.91 6.61 -0.36
CA LEU A 251 -12.47 7.26 0.88
C LEU A 251 -13.41 7.02 2.07
N LEU A 252 -14.63 6.49 1.86
CA LEU A 252 -15.62 6.23 2.92
C LEU A 252 -15.08 5.52 4.19
N PRO A 253 -14.13 4.56 4.12
CA PRO A 253 -13.61 3.91 5.33
C PRO A 253 -12.86 4.86 6.28
N TRP A 254 -12.41 6.01 5.79
CA TRP A 254 -11.63 7.01 6.55
C TRP A 254 -12.30 8.39 6.59
N GLU A 255 -13.02 8.78 5.55
CA GLU A 255 -13.77 10.04 5.45
C GLU A 255 -15.26 9.74 5.23
N PRO A 256 -16.09 9.75 6.30
CA PRO A 256 -17.52 9.56 6.16
C PRO A 256 -18.13 10.58 5.21
N ASN A 257 -18.96 10.11 4.28
CA ASN A 257 -19.66 10.96 3.33
C ASN A 257 -21.10 10.49 3.15
N ASP A 258 -22.02 11.43 2.99
CA ASP A 258 -23.41 11.11 2.66
C ASP A 258 -23.53 10.96 1.14
N LEU A 259 -24.03 9.81 0.69
CA LEU A 259 -24.23 9.49 -0.72
C LEU A 259 -25.71 9.34 -1.08
N GLN A 260 -26.63 9.83 -0.23
CA GLN A 260 -28.08 9.76 -0.48
C GLN A 260 -28.52 10.50 -1.76
N ASP A 261 -27.74 11.47 -2.21
CA ASP A 261 -27.96 12.22 -3.45
C ASP A 261 -27.49 11.47 -4.71
N VAL A 262 -26.76 10.36 -4.55
CA VAL A 262 -26.26 9.54 -5.65
C VAL A 262 -27.34 8.56 -6.10
N ASN A 263 -27.73 8.66 -7.36
CA ASN A 263 -28.69 7.73 -7.95
C ASN A 263 -28.13 6.31 -8.00
N SER A 264 -28.78 5.37 -7.32
CA SER A 264 -28.42 3.94 -7.32
C SER A 264 -29.09 3.14 -8.45
N PHE A 265 -29.75 3.81 -9.40
CA PHE A 265 -30.43 3.16 -10.51
C PHE A 265 -29.40 2.54 -11.47
N THR A 266 -29.39 1.22 -11.54
CA THR A 266 -28.64 0.45 -12.52
C THR A 266 -29.58 0.11 -13.68
N PRO A 267 -29.58 0.88 -14.79
CA PRO A 267 -30.41 0.56 -15.94
C PRO A 267 -30.05 -0.83 -16.47
N GLU A 268 -31.06 -1.60 -16.82
CA GLU A 268 -30.86 -2.83 -17.57
C GLU A 268 -30.18 -2.48 -18.91
N PRO A 269 -29.07 -3.16 -19.28
CA PRO A 269 -28.45 -2.96 -20.58
C PRO A 269 -29.48 -3.22 -21.69
N ALA A 270 -29.44 -2.43 -22.76
CA ALA A 270 -30.32 -2.66 -23.91
C ALA A 270 -30.12 -4.07 -24.48
N ASP A 271 -31.15 -4.68 -25.07
CA ASP A 271 -31.10 -6.03 -25.66
C ASP A 271 -29.90 -6.24 -26.61
N LEU A 272 -29.52 -5.18 -27.33
CA LEU A 272 -28.33 -5.12 -28.20
C LEU A 272 -27.02 -5.50 -27.48
N TYR A 273 -26.88 -5.20 -26.18
CA TYR A 273 -25.74 -5.60 -25.36
C TYR A 273 -25.61 -7.12 -25.29
N TYR A 274 -26.74 -7.85 -25.24
CA TYR A 274 -26.77 -9.31 -25.18
C TYR A 274 -26.66 -9.96 -26.57
N GLU A 275 -27.09 -9.27 -27.63
CA GLU A 275 -26.99 -9.77 -29.02
C GLU A 275 -25.53 -9.89 -29.50
N VAL A 276 -24.60 -9.06 -29.00
CA VAL A 276 -23.17 -9.17 -29.33
C VAL A 276 -22.58 -10.50 -28.81
N TRP A 277 -23.08 -11.02 -27.68
CA TRP A 277 -22.64 -12.30 -27.13
C TRP A 277 -23.24 -13.50 -27.86
N THR A 278 -24.47 -13.39 -28.36
CA THR A 278 -25.11 -14.48 -29.12
C THR A 278 -24.52 -14.64 -30.52
N HIS A 279 -24.12 -13.55 -31.19
CA HIS A 279 -23.40 -13.63 -32.47
C HIS A 279 -21.99 -14.20 -32.35
N THR A 280 -21.30 -13.94 -31.23
CA THR A 280 -19.96 -14.50 -30.99
C THR A 280 -20.02 -16.00 -30.65
N ALA A 281 -21.06 -16.44 -29.94
CA ALA A 281 -21.29 -17.86 -29.65
C ALA A 281 -21.76 -18.66 -30.88
N HIS A 282 -22.61 -18.08 -31.74
CA HIS A 282 -23.06 -18.75 -32.98
C HIS A 282 -21.93 -18.91 -34.01
N ASN A 283 -20.98 -17.99 -34.09
CA ASN A 283 -19.84 -18.10 -35.01
C ASN A 283 -18.78 -19.13 -34.57
N MET A 284 -18.73 -19.52 -33.29
CA MET A 284 -17.87 -20.62 -32.83
C MET A 284 -18.50 -22.01 -33.02
N CYS A 285 -19.83 -22.11 -33.06
CA CYS A 285 -20.52 -23.38 -33.24
C CYS A 285 -20.75 -23.75 -34.74
N ALA A 286 -20.47 -22.83 -35.67
CA ALA A 286 -20.62 -23.02 -37.11
C ALA A 286 -19.31 -23.35 -37.86
N LEU A 287 -18.20 -23.59 -37.14
CA LEU A 287 -16.89 -23.96 -37.69
C LEU A 287 -16.39 -25.35 -37.25
N THR A 288 -17.31 -26.24 -36.85
CA THR A 288 -17.07 -27.70 -36.75
C THR A 288 -17.88 -28.41 -37.82
#